data_AF-A0A7W5EM52-F1
#
_entry.id   AF-A0A7W5EM52-F1
#
_cell.length_a   1.000
_cell.length_b   1.000
_cell.length_c   1.000
_cell.angle_alpha   90.00
_cell.angle_beta   90.00
_cell.angle_gamma   90.00
#
_symmetry.space_group_name_H-M   'P 1'
#
loop_
_entity.id
_entity.type
_entity.pdbx_description
1 polymer ?
#
loop_
_entity_poly.entity_id
_entity_poly.type
_entity_poly.pdbx_seq_one_letter_code
_entity_poly.pdbx_strand_id
1 'polypeptide(L)'
;MDFETYEIPTGAEFWTVNGSPDFGMMPAGSLPFLTEDAPIRLFLGDREWGAEHIKHRHGPWLKKCKRTVPQMLWDKCGQVGKVYQSRGDFSVHMTLSPSCLMILKYFPLLNFFSVTTIYEYTRSVYDTEIGRYSGRVASARKPQFALVTPPPTVVEVRKSRKDPSEDVISEPSEVKPRTKGVLSLKPEKKHTA
;
A
#
# COMPACT_ATOMS: atom_id res chain seq x y z
N MET A 1 9.57 -3.17 -8.88
CA MET A 1 8.32 -2.48 -8.51
C MET A 1 8.74 -1.12 -8.02
N ASP A 2 8.29 -0.07 -8.69
CA ASP A 2 8.63 1.29 -8.30
C ASP A 2 7.62 1.72 -7.24
N PHE A 3 8.10 1.82 -5.99
CA PHE A 3 7.26 2.23 -4.87
C PHE A 3 7.18 3.75 -4.86
N GLU A 4 6.02 4.28 -5.24
CA GLU A 4 5.72 5.70 -5.13
C GLU A 4 5.76 6.11 -3.65
N THR A 5 6.74 6.92 -3.28
CA THR A 5 7.01 7.27 -1.87
C THR A 5 6.01 8.30 -1.38
N TYR A 6 4.96 7.84 -0.69
CA TYR A 6 4.04 8.70 0.03
C TYR A 6 4.56 8.99 1.45
N GLU A 7 4.88 10.26 1.72
CA GLU A 7 5.02 10.75 3.08
C GLU A 7 3.67 10.61 3.81
N ILE A 8 3.67 10.04 5.02
CA ILE A 8 2.51 10.16 5.90
C ILE A 8 2.46 11.63 6.34
N PRO A 9 1.34 12.35 6.20
CA PRO A 9 1.28 13.74 6.60
C PRO A 9 1.68 13.91 8.06
N THR A 10 2.69 14.74 8.33
CA THR A 10 3.21 14.95 9.68
C THR A 10 2.12 15.55 10.57
N GLY A 11 1.67 14.79 11.58
CA GLY A 11 0.50 15.16 12.40
C GLY A 11 -0.82 14.51 11.98
N ALA A 12 -0.84 13.59 11.00
CA ALA A 12 -2.05 12.91 10.54
C ALA A 12 -2.78 12.18 11.67
N GLU A 13 -4.03 12.57 11.92
CA GLU A 13 -4.87 11.99 12.96
C GLU A 13 -5.26 10.55 12.64
N PHE A 14 -5.27 9.69 13.67
CA PHE A 14 -5.67 8.30 13.54
C PHE A 14 -6.64 7.86 14.62
N TRP A 15 -7.48 6.90 14.27
CA TRP A 15 -8.34 6.22 15.22
C TRP A 15 -7.53 5.22 16.03
N THR A 16 -7.87 5.12 17.31
CA THR A 16 -7.40 4.08 18.22
C THR A 16 -8.57 3.20 18.65
N VAL A 17 -8.23 1.97 19.06
CA VAL A 17 -9.11 1.04 19.75
C VAL A 17 -8.44 0.58 21.04
N ASN A 18 -9.11 0.81 22.17
CA ASN A 18 -8.59 0.55 23.53
C ASN A 18 -7.20 1.19 23.80
N GLY A 19 -6.90 2.32 23.16
CA GLY A 19 -5.62 3.03 23.27
C GLY A 19 -4.54 2.58 22.26
N SER A 20 -4.76 1.53 21.47
CA SER A 20 -3.84 1.12 20.39
C SER A 20 -4.28 1.69 19.03
N PRO A 21 -3.38 2.14 18.14
CA PRO A 21 -3.72 2.45 16.75
C PRO A 21 -4.06 1.22 15.90
N ASP A 22 -3.74 0.01 16.39
CA ASP A 22 -3.72 -1.21 15.60
C ASP A 22 -5.06 -1.98 15.74
N PHE A 23 -5.86 -1.97 14.67
CA PHE A 23 -7.18 -2.63 14.62
C PHE A 23 -7.08 -4.14 14.38
N GLY A 24 -5.99 -4.60 13.77
CA GLY A 24 -5.69 -5.99 13.44
C GLY A 24 -4.23 -6.13 13.00
N MET A 25 -3.78 -7.36 12.75
CA MET A 25 -2.43 -7.67 12.28
C MET A 25 -2.52 -8.49 11.00
N MET A 26 -1.82 -8.08 9.96
CA MET A 26 -1.52 -8.90 8.78
C MET A 26 -0.25 -9.71 9.14
N PRO A 27 -0.34 -11.05 9.32
CA PRO A 27 0.79 -11.81 9.86
C PRO A 27 1.87 -12.06 8.83
N ALA A 28 3.11 -12.28 9.29
CA ALA A 28 4.24 -12.67 8.46
C ALA A 28 3.91 -13.87 7.55
N GLY A 29 4.37 -13.84 6.30
CA GLY A 29 4.12 -14.89 5.32
C GLY A 29 2.68 -14.95 4.76
N SER A 30 1.75 -14.11 5.23
CA SER A 30 0.40 -14.02 4.61
C SER A 30 0.42 -13.42 3.21
N LEU A 31 1.48 -12.69 2.85
CA LEU A 31 1.74 -12.09 1.53
C LEU A 31 3.22 -12.32 1.15
N PRO A 32 3.57 -12.49 -0.14
CA PRO A 32 4.92 -12.91 -0.55
C PRO A 32 6.09 -11.98 -0.20
N PHE A 33 5.80 -10.70 0.10
CA PHE A 33 6.79 -9.68 0.47
C PHE A 33 6.85 -9.40 1.98
N LEU A 34 5.95 -9.99 2.78
CA LEU A 34 5.72 -9.61 4.16
C LEU A 34 6.45 -10.57 5.12
N THR A 35 7.65 -10.18 5.53
CA THR A 35 8.55 -11.00 6.38
C THR A 35 8.26 -10.89 7.88
N GLU A 36 7.48 -9.89 8.30
CA GLU A 36 7.15 -9.58 9.69
C GLU A 36 5.65 -9.27 9.83
N ASP A 37 5.10 -9.36 11.04
CA ASP A 37 3.71 -8.98 11.32
C ASP A 37 3.50 -7.46 11.17
N ALA A 38 2.57 -7.05 10.30
CA ALA A 38 2.26 -5.65 10.02
C ALA A 38 0.87 -5.24 10.55
N PRO A 39 0.76 -4.22 11.43
CA PRO A 39 -0.54 -3.76 11.91
C PRO A 39 -1.40 -3.11 10.82
N ILE A 40 -2.72 -3.19 11.01
CA ILE A 40 -3.75 -2.53 10.20
C ILE A 40 -4.27 -1.32 10.97
N ARG A 41 -4.11 -0.12 10.40
CA ARG A 41 -4.41 1.18 11.02
C ARG A 41 -5.46 1.97 10.25
N LEU A 42 -6.16 2.88 10.93
CA LEU A 42 -7.18 3.75 10.35
C LEU A 42 -6.87 5.22 10.63
N PHE A 43 -6.37 5.93 9.64
CA PHE A 43 -6.28 7.39 9.69
C PHE A 43 -7.65 8.04 9.52
N LEU A 44 -7.78 9.29 9.98
CA LEU A 44 -8.94 10.12 9.69
C LEU A 44 -9.11 10.30 8.17
N GLY A 45 -8.00 10.58 7.48
CA GLY A 45 -7.97 10.84 6.05
C GLY A 45 -8.78 12.07 5.66
N ASP A 46 -9.36 12.03 4.46
CA ASP A 46 -10.09 13.13 3.83
C ASP A 46 -11.29 12.58 3.03
N ARG A 47 -11.66 13.18 1.89
CA ARG A 47 -12.77 12.67 1.06
C ARG A 47 -12.35 11.59 0.05
N GLU A 48 -11.06 11.39 -0.16
CA GLU A 48 -10.48 10.49 -1.15
C GLU A 48 -10.03 9.17 -0.51
N TRP A 49 -9.58 9.19 0.76
CA TRP A 49 -9.17 8.01 1.52
C TRP A 49 -9.44 8.15 3.04
N GLY A 50 -9.36 7.03 3.76
CA GLY A 50 -9.43 6.98 5.22
C GLY A 50 -10.85 7.05 5.80
N ALA A 51 -10.96 7.35 7.09
CA ALA A 51 -12.22 7.29 7.81
C ALA A 51 -13.29 8.27 7.28
N GLU A 52 -12.92 9.50 6.91
CA GLU A 52 -13.86 10.48 6.33
C GLU A 52 -14.35 10.05 4.94
N HIS A 53 -13.52 9.43 4.11
CA HIS A 53 -13.92 8.88 2.81
C HIS A 53 -14.96 7.76 3.00
N ILE A 54 -14.69 6.81 3.90
CA ILE A 54 -15.60 5.69 4.18
C ILE A 54 -16.93 6.23 4.73
N LYS A 55 -16.88 7.20 5.65
CA LYS A 55 -18.06 7.89 6.21
C LYS A 55 -18.84 8.66 5.15
N HIS A 56 -18.17 9.29 4.19
CA HIS A 56 -18.78 10.08 3.12
C HIS A 56 -19.40 9.21 2.02
N ARG A 57 -18.64 8.26 1.46
CA ARG A 57 -19.06 7.38 0.35
C ARG A 57 -19.94 6.21 0.81
N HIS A 58 -19.63 5.62 1.95
CA HIS A 58 -20.24 4.36 2.43
C HIS A 58 -21.02 4.51 3.75
N GLY A 59 -21.10 5.74 4.28
CA GLY A 59 -21.94 6.08 5.44
C GLY A 59 -23.41 5.61 5.36
N PRO A 60 -24.10 5.64 4.20
CA PRO A 60 -25.46 5.08 4.08
C PRO A 60 -25.52 3.56 4.34
N TRP A 61 -24.49 2.81 3.93
CA TRP A 61 -24.37 1.38 4.22
C TRP A 61 -24.04 1.14 5.70
N LEU A 62 -23.06 1.86 6.25
CA LEU A 62 -22.71 1.79 7.68
C LEU A 62 -23.91 2.07 8.60
N LYS A 63 -24.78 3.02 8.21
CA LYS A 63 -26.06 3.31 8.89
C LYS A 63 -27.02 2.12 8.86
N LYS A 64 -27.20 1.42 7.72
CA LYS A 64 -27.99 0.18 7.63
C LYS A 64 -27.43 -0.89 8.58
N CYS A 65 -26.10 -1.04 8.61
CA CYS A 65 -25.40 -2.00 9.47
C CYS A 65 -25.35 -1.62 10.96
N LYS A 66 -25.83 -0.42 11.33
CA LYS A 66 -25.74 0.14 12.69
C LYS A 66 -24.29 0.12 13.21
N ARG A 67 -23.39 0.75 12.46
CA ARG A 67 -21.94 0.86 12.75
C ARG A 67 -21.39 2.24 12.44
N THR A 68 -20.37 2.66 13.20
CA THR A 68 -19.42 3.71 12.77
C THR A 68 -18.28 3.08 11.96
N VAL A 69 -17.44 3.89 11.32
CA VAL A 69 -16.26 3.41 10.56
C VAL A 69 -15.31 2.57 11.42
N PRO A 70 -14.79 3.04 12.58
CA PRO A 70 -13.89 2.24 13.40
C PRO A 70 -14.56 1.00 14.01
N GLN A 71 -15.87 1.02 14.27
CA GLN A 71 -16.61 -0.17 14.69
C GLN A 71 -16.68 -1.22 13.57
N MET A 72 -16.97 -0.80 12.33
CA MET A 72 -16.97 -1.70 11.17
C MET A 72 -15.57 -2.30 10.96
N LEU A 73 -14.52 -1.47 10.99
CA LEU A 73 -13.15 -1.95 10.87
C LEU A 73 -12.78 -2.92 12.00
N TRP A 74 -13.14 -2.65 13.25
CA TRP A 74 -12.84 -3.55 14.37
C TRP A 74 -13.51 -4.92 14.23
N ASP A 75 -14.80 -4.92 13.85
CA ASP A 75 -15.54 -6.16 13.58
C ASP A 75 -14.91 -6.92 12.41
N LYS A 76 -14.48 -6.21 11.36
CA LYS A 76 -13.87 -6.79 10.15
C LYS A 76 -12.44 -7.29 10.34
N CYS A 77 -11.57 -6.56 11.05
CA CYS A 77 -10.26 -7.07 11.43
C CYS A 77 -10.33 -8.33 12.31
N GLY A 78 -11.48 -8.64 12.94
CA GLY A 78 -11.72 -9.90 13.65
C GLY A 78 -12.21 -11.07 12.78
N GLN A 79 -12.30 -10.92 11.46
CA GLN A 79 -12.80 -11.93 10.52
C GLN A 79 -11.68 -12.44 9.60
N VAL A 80 -11.78 -13.69 9.15
CA VAL A 80 -10.93 -14.22 8.07
C VAL A 80 -11.28 -13.57 6.73
N GLY A 81 -10.29 -13.49 5.83
CA GLY A 81 -10.49 -12.96 4.48
C GLY A 81 -9.48 -13.47 3.46
N LYS A 82 -9.79 -13.29 2.18
CA LYS A 82 -8.85 -13.50 1.06
C LYS A 82 -8.17 -12.19 0.71
N VAL A 83 -6.87 -12.21 0.45
CA VAL A 83 -6.11 -11.01 0.04
C VAL A 83 -5.77 -11.10 -1.45
N TYR A 84 -6.10 -10.02 -2.16
CA TYR A 84 -5.80 -9.83 -3.58
C TYR A 84 -4.92 -8.59 -3.75
N GLN A 85 -4.27 -8.46 -4.90
CA GLN A 85 -3.46 -7.29 -5.26
C GLN A 85 -3.98 -6.63 -6.54
N SER A 86 -4.19 -5.32 -6.52
CA SER A 86 -4.62 -4.55 -7.68
C SER A 86 -3.89 -3.22 -7.75
N ARG A 87 -3.13 -3.01 -8.83
CA ARG A 87 -2.45 -1.74 -9.18
C ARG A 87 -1.58 -1.11 -8.08
N GLY A 88 -1.08 -1.90 -7.14
CA GLY A 88 -0.22 -1.46 -6.03
C GLY A 88 -0.91 -1.50 -4.65
N ASP A 89 -2.24 -1.40 -4.63
CA ASP A 89 -3.04 -1.59 -3.42
C ASP A 89 -3.36 -3.08 -3.17
N PHE A 90 -3.74 -3.40 -1.93
CA PHE A 90 -4.17 -4.72 -1.49
C PHE A 90 -5.65 -4.69 -1.11
N SER A 91 -6.42 -5.69 -1.52
CA SER A 91 -7.84 -5.79 -1.17
C SER A 91 -8.11 -7.06 -0.35
N VAL A 92 -8.76 -6.90 0.81
CA VAL A 92 -9.14 -7.98 1.72
C VAL A 92 -10.64 -8.20 1.61
N HIS A 93 -11.04 -9.32 1.01
CA HIS A 93 -12.44 -9.71 0.84
C HIS A 93 -12.90 -10.56 2.03
N MET A 94 -13.94 -10.10 2.72
CA MET A 94 -14.39 -10.64 4.00
C MET A 94 -15.89 -10.98 3.92
N THR A 95 -16.19 -12.27 3.76
CA THR A 95 -17.52 -12.77 3.36
C THR A 95 -18.55 -12.83 4.48
N LEU A 96 -18.13 -12.83 5.76
CA LEU A 96 -19.03 -12.83 6.90
C LEU A 96 -19.84 -11.52 6.97
N SER A 97 -21.10 -11.61 7.36
CA SER A 97 -22.06 -10.50 7.22
C SER A 97 -21.66 -9.26 8.03
N PRO A 98 -21.79 -8.03 7.47
CA PRO A 98 -22.10 -7.73 6.07
C PRO A 98 -20.88 -7.99 5.18
N SER A 99 -21.03 -8.65 4.03
CA SER A 99 -19.88 -8.91 3.15
C SER A 99 -19.23 -7.60 2.69
N CYS A 100 -17.90 -7.51 2.76
CA CYS A 100 -17.18 -6.29 2.42
C CYS A 100 -15.85 -6.54 1.71
N LEU A 101 -15.39 -5.51 1.01
CA LEU A 101 -14.01 -5.38 0.56
C LEU A 101 -13.37 -4.23 1.35
N MET A 102 -12.24 -4.52 1.98
CA MET A 102 -11.40 -3.54 2.66
C MET A 102 -10.15 -3.31 1.81
N ILE A 103 -9.89 -2.07 1.40
CA ILE A 103 -8.69 -1.71 0.65
C ILE A 103 -7.62 -1.22 1.63
N LEU A 104 -6.41 -1.76 1.47
CA LEU A 104 -5.24 -1.51 2.30
C LEU A 104 -4.08 -1.01 1.43
N LYS A 105 -3.44 0.08 1.86
CA LYS A 105 -2.17 0.58 1.30
C LYS A 105 -1.03 0.28 2.26
N TYR A 106 0.02 -0.37 1.77
CA TYR A 106 1.19 -0.74 2.58
C TYR A 106 2.21 0.41 2.66
N PHE A 107 2.75 0.65 3.85
CA PHE A 107 3.77 1.66 4.12
C PHE A 107 5.08 0.95 4.52
N PRO A 108 5.94 0.57 3.55
CA PRO A 108 7.09 -0.31 3.80
C PRO A 108 8.11 0.28 4.77
N LEU A 109 8.33 1.61 4.75
CA LEU A 109 9.27 2.30 5.63
C LEU A 109 8.89 2.27 7.13
N LEU A 110 7.63 1.92 7.44
CA LEU A 110 7.07 1.91 8.79
C LEU A 110 6.34 0.59 9.11
N ASN A 111 6.50 -0.42 8.26
CA ASN A 111 5.91 -1.77 8.34
C ASN A 111 4.45 -1.80 8.84
N PHE A 112 3.52 -1.16 8.13
CA PHE A 112 2.08 -1.25 8.45
C PHE A 112 1.17 -1.05 7.23
N PHE A 113 -0.10 -1.42 7.37
CA PHE A 113 -1.16 -1.21 6.37
C PHE A 113 -2.14 -0.11 6.82
N SER A 114 -2.35 0.92 6.00
CA SER A 114 -3.44 1.88 6.19
C SER A 114 -4.70 1.41 5.47
N VAL A 115 -5.84 1.45 6.16
CA VAL A 115 -7.16 1.29 5.53
C VAL A 115 -7.47 2.54 4.70
N THR A 116 -7.60 2.39 3.39
CA THR A 116 -7.96 3.49 2.47
C THR A 116 -9.47 3.56 2.25
N THR A 117 -10.16 2.42 2.11
CA THR A 117 -11.63 2.36 2.10
C THR A 117 -12.18 0.99 2.56
N ILE A 118 -13.46 0.95 2.93
CA ILE A 118 -14.25 -0.25 3.25
C ILE A 118 -15.63 -0.07 2.64
N TYR A 119 -16.09 -1.02 1.82
CA TYR A 119 -17.40 -0.93 1.17
C TYR A 119 -18.16 -2.26 1.09
N GLU A 120 -19.48 -2.15 0.89
CA GLU A 120 -20.42 -3.26 0.70
C GLU A 120 -20.04 -4.07 -0.54
N TYR A 121 -19.61 -5.32 -0.34
CA TYR A 121 -19.14 -6.15 -1.45
C TYR A 121 -20.29 -6.92 -2.08
N THR A 122 -20.48 -6.73 -3.38
CA THR A 122 -21.65 -7.24 -4.10
C THR A 122 -21.34 -8.22 -5.23
N ARG A 123 -20.18 -8.14 -5.91
CA ARG A 123 -19.78 -9.03 -7.02
C ARG A 123 -18.28 -9.23 -7.16
N SER A 124 -17.89 -10.30 -7.86
CA SER A 124 -16.53 -10.83 -8.06
C SER A 124 -15.43 -9.80 -8.32
N VAL A 125 -14.40 -9.84 -7.47
CA VAL A 125 -13.04 -9.35 -7.74
C VAL A 125 -12.44 -10.11 -8.94
N TYR A 126 -11.84 -9.39 -9.89
CA TYR A 126 -11.07 -9.96 -11.02
C TYR A 126 -9.55 -10.01 -10.76
N ASP A 127 -9.10 -9.49 -9.61
CA ASP A 127 -7.69 -9.51 -9.19
C ASP A 127 -7.20 -10.91 -8.81
N THR A 128 -5.88 -11.09 -8.77
CA THR A 128 -5.22 -12.35 -8.34
C THR A 128 -5.26 -12.50 -6.82
N GLU A 129 -5.70 -13.66 -6.30
CA GLU A 129 -5.55 -14.03 -4.89
C GLU A 129 -4.07 -14.30 -4.58
N ILE A 130 -3.46 -13.48 -3.72
CA ILE A 130 -2.04 -13.56 -3.36
C ILE A 130 -1.80 -14.01 -1.91
N GLY A 131 -2.86 -14.15 -1.11
CA GLY A 131 -2.72 -14.39 0.32
C GLY A 131 -4.04 -14.57 1.07
N ARG A 132 -3.93 -14.78 2.38
CA ARG A 132 -5.09 -14.91 3.29
C ARG A 132 -4.87 -14.14 4.57
N TYR A 133 -5.90 -13.41 4.99
CA TYR A 133 -5.96 -12.71 6.26
C TYR A 133 -6.61 -13.63 7.30
N SER A 134 -5.92 -13.90 8.41
CA SER A 134 -6.37 -14.81 9.47
C SER A 134 -7.42 -14.23 10.41
N GLY A 135 -7.55 -12.90 10.46
CA GLY A 135 -8.28 -12.23 11.53
C GLY A 135 -7.47 -12.08 12.82
N ARG A 136 -7.84 -11.08 13.60
CA ARG A 136 -7.39 -10.80 14.97
C ARG A 136 -8.11 -11.73 15.94
N VAL A 137 -7.37 -12.29 16.91
CA VAL A 137 -7.92 -13.08 18.01
C VAL A 137 -9.01 -12.29 18.76
N ALA A 138 -10.08 -12.99 19.16
CA ALA A 138 -11.20 -12.37 19.87
C ALA A 138 -10.75 -11.82 21.24
N SER A 139 -11.14 -10.58 21.55
CA SER A 139 -10.93 -9.96 22.86
C SER A 139 -12.23 -9.91 23.64
N ALA A 140 -12.19 -10.30 24.91
CA ALA A 140 -13.34 -10.21 25.81
C ALA A 140 -13.69 -8.77 26.22
N ARG A 141 -12.81 -7.79 25.97
CA ARG A 141 -13.06 -6.38 26.27
C ARG A 141 -13.88 -5.72 25.15
N LYS A 142 -15.01 -5.11 25.51
CA LYS A 142 -15.79 -4.23 24.61
C LYS A 142 -14.87 -3.11 24.09
N PRO A 143 -14.76 -2.91 22.76
CA PRO A 143 -13.86 -1.91 22.21
C PRO A 143 -14.32 -0.48 22.51
N GLN A 144 -13.37 0.36 22.90
CA GLN A 144 -13.52 1.80 23.03
C GLN A 144 -12.74 2.47 21.89
N PHE A 145 -13.34 3.44 21.21
CA PHE A 145 -12.74 4.10 20.04
C PHE A 145 -12.54 5.59 20.31
N ALA A 146 -11.35 6.10 20.02
CA ALA A 146 -11.01 7.52 20.12
C ALA A 146 -10.19 7.97 18.92
N LEU A 147 -10.43 9.18 18.42
CA LEU A 147 -9.53 9.85 17.48
C LEU A 147 -8.35 10.44 18.27
N VAL A 148 -7.14 10.29 17.75
CA VAL A 148 -5.91 10.81 18.36
C VAL A 148 -5.14 11.62 17.32
N THR A 149 -4.92 12.90 17.63
CA THR A 149 -3.95 13.76 16.97
C THR A 149 -2.56 13.41 17.53
N PRO A 150 -1.61 12.86 16.76
CA PRO A 150 -0.25 12.69 17.24
C PRO A 150 0.42 14.06 17.47
N PRO A 151 1.37 14.18 18.41
CA PRO A 151 2.20 15.38 18.51
C PRO A 151 3.00 15.58 17.21
N PRO A 152 3.30 16.83 16.81
CA PRO A 152 3.99 17.11 15.55
C PRO A 152 5.43 16.61 15.58
N THR A 153 5.68 15.44 15.00
CA THR A 153 7.00 14.82 14.90
C THR A 153 7.87 15.55 13.88
N VAL A 154 8.89 16.28 14.33
CA VAL A 154 9.89 16.89 13.43
C VAL A 154 10.80 15.80 12.87
N VAL A 155 10.46 15.30 11.67
CA VAL A 155 11.30 14.36 10.93
C VAL A 155 12.42 15.13 10.23
N GLU A 156 13.64 15.08 10.77
CA GLU A 156 14.82 15.66 10.12
C GLU A 156 15.22 14.83 8.89
N VAL A 157 14.62 15.14 7.73
CA VAL A 157 14.97 14.51 6.45
C VAL A 157 16.37 14.98 6.03
N ARG A 158 17.38 14.23 6.45
CA ARG A 158 18.77 14.41 6.04
C ARG A 158 18.90 14.17 4.54
N LYS A 159 18.83 15.25 3.76
CA LYS A 159 19.21 15.24 2.35
C LYS A 159 20.68 14.84 2.24
N SER A 160 20.93 13.60 1.83
CA SER A 160 22.25 13.15 1.40
C SER A 160 22.76 14.13 0.35
N ARG A 161 23.85 14.85 0.65
CA ARG A 161 24.53 15.64 -0.38
C ARG A 161 25.06 14.67 -1.41
N LYS A 162 24.59 14.81 -2.66
CA LYS A 162 25.30 14.23 -3.81
C LYS A 162 26.43 15.20 -4.11
N ASP A 163 27.63 14.88 -3.63
CA ASP A 163 28.78 15.76 -3.80
C ASP A 163 29.12 15.93 -5.29
N PRO A 164 29.25 17.18 -5.79
CA PRO A 164 29.57 17.46 -7.18
C PRO A 164 31.07 17.67 -7.35
N SER A 165 31.82 16.58 -7.44
CA SER A 165 33.27 16.58 -7.72
C SER A 165 33.64 15.41 -8.63
N GLU A 166 34.56 15.66 -9.57
CA GLU A 166 34.88 14.80 -10.73
C GLU A 166 33.74 14.82 -11.77
N ASP A 167 33.94 15.17 -13.05
CA ASP A 167 35.17 15.23 -13.86
C ASP A 167 35.53 16.62 -14.44
N VAL A 168 36.83 16.98 -14.46
CA VAL A 168 37.43 17.95 -15.40
C VAL A 168 38.90 17.58 -15.68
N ILE A 169 39.39 17.94 -16.88
CA ILE A 169 40.78 17.87 -17.44
C ILE A 169 41.14 16.49 -18.04
N SER A 170 41.55 16.33 -19.33
CA SER A 170 41.57 17.24 -20.50
C SER A 170 41.63 16.43 -21.83
N GLU A 171 41.70 17.12 -22.98
CA GLU A 171 42.17 16.54 -24.26
C GLU A 171 43.66 16.13 -24.19
N PRO A 172 44.12 15.30 -25.15
CA PRO A 172 45.21 15.76 -26.02
C PRO A 172 44.98 15.51 -27.53
N SER A 173 45.85 16.08 -28.36
CA SER A 173 45.62 16.35 -29.78
C SER A 173 46.39 15.47 -30.80
N GLU A 174 45.66 15.05 -31.85
CA GLU A 174 46.08 15.00 -33.27
C GLU A 174 46.90 13.81 -33.87
N VAL A 175 46.72 13.67 -35.20
CA VAL A 175 47.51 12.95 -36.25
C VAL A 175 47.13 11.50 -36.62
N LYS A 176 47.18 11.23 -37.93
CA LYS A 176 46.74 10.08 -38.77
C LYS A 176 47.99 9.32 -39.32
N PRO A 177 47.95 8.09 -39.94
CA PRO A 177 47.00 7.74 -41.03
C PRO A 177 46.67 6.25 -41.37
N ARG A 178 45.70 6.11 -42.29
CA ARG A 178 45.51 5.07 -43.35
C ARG A 178 45.89 3.59 -43.11
N THR A 179 44.88 2.73 -43.34
CA THR A 179 44.99 1.64 -44.36
C THR A 179 43.65 1.50 -45.13
N LYS A 180 43.66 0.86 -46.31
CA LYS A 180 42.45 0.50 -47.08
C LYS A 180 42.08 -0.96 -46.84
N GLY A 181 40.80 -1.30 -46.92
CA GLY A 181 40.31 -2.69 -46.98
C GLY A 181 38.94 -2.76 -47.64
N VAL A 182 38.88 -3.21 -48.89
CA VAL A 182 37.63 -3.43 -49.64
C VAL A 182 37.32 -4.93 -49.61
N LEU A 183 36.07 -5.30 -49.29
CA LEU A 183 35.41 -6.46 -49.89
C LEU A 183 33.89 -6.42 -49.68
N SER A 184 33.16 -6.44 -50.79
CA SER A 184 31.72 -6.71 -50.83
C SER A 184 31.46 -8.21 -50.83
N LEU A 185 30.26 -8.64 -50.43
CA LEU A 185 29.45 -9.60 -51.19
C LEU A 185 27.97 -9.57 -50.76
N LYS A 186 27.11 -10.18 -51.56
CA LYS A 186 25.63 -10.22 -51.47
C LYS A 186 25.18 -11.71 -51.32
N PRO A 187 23.89 -12.09 -51.53
CA PRO A 187 22.70 -11.81 -50.73
C PRO A 187 21.93 -13.13 -50.40
N GLU A 188 20.60 -13.01 -50.20
CA GLU A 188 19.57 -14.06 -50.27
C GLU A 188 19.48 -15.14 -49.18
N LYS A 189 18.28 -15.24 -48.59
CA LYS A 189 17.30 -16.21 -49.12
C LYS A 189 15.86 -15.70 -49.03
N LYS A 190 15.04 -16.15 -49.99
CA LYS A 190 13.59 -15.97 -50.03
C LYS A 190 12.93 -17.02 -49.13
N HIS A 191 11.74 -16.73 -48.62
CA HIS A 191 10.71 -17.75 -48.43
C HIS A 191 9.42 -17.27 -49.10
N THR A 192 8.80 -18.16 -49.85
CA THR A 192 7.50 -17.96 -50.52
C THR A 192 6.33 -18.25 -49.58
N ALA A 193 5.13 -17.93 -50.06
CA ALA A 193 3.83 -18.29 -49.47
C ALA A 193 3.74 -19.77 -49.05
#